data_AF-A0A2A4QB62-F1
#
_entry.id   AF-A0A2A4QB62-F1
#
_cell.length_a   1.000
_cell.length_b   1.000
_cell.length_c   1.000
_cell.angle_alpha   90.00
_cell.angle_beta   90.00
_cell.angle_gamma   90.00
#
_symmetry.space_group_name_H-M   'P 1'
#
loop_
_entity.id
_entity.type
_entity.pdbx_description
1 polymer ?
#
loop_
_entity_poly.entity_id
_entity_poly.type
_entity_poly.pdbx_seq_one_letter_code
_entity_poly.pdbx_strand_id
1 'polypeptide(L)'
;MNKNDFYKVIEEFTVLPGSIDSLTKEDFSKVLYSDEANARKNIVYVWRTKTKFPRFNGESDILYIGQTKRTFSQRYQNFTKWINTEANSLKFSHALKVYGSITISVCEFEKFGGTLLESEGQLLWWYFQNHYEYPPLNYTKTNVRKAAYP
;
A
#
# COMPACT_ATOMS: atom_id res chain seq x y z
N MET A 1 -17.87 -5.78 -5.86
CA MET A 1 -17.40 -5.33 -4.51
C MET A 1 -17.71 -3.85 -4.33
N ASN A 2 -17.95 -3.37 -3.10
CA ASN A 2 -18.17 -1.93 -2.84
C ASN A 2 -17.38 -1.40 -1.62
N LYS A 3 -17.53 -0.10 -1.31
CA LYS A 3 -16.80 0.57 -0.21
C LYS A 3 -16.95 -0.08 1.17
N ASN A 4 -18.09 -0.73 1.45
CA ASN A 4 -18.36 -1.39 2.73
C ASN A 4 -17.56 -2.69 2.87
N ASP A 5 -17.09 -3.24 1.75
CA ASP A 5 -16.23 -4.42 1.71
C ASP A 5 -14.75 -4.05 1.65
N PHE A 6 -14.40 -2.75 1.63
CA PHE A 6 -13.04 -2.29 1.38
C PHE A 6 -12.00 -3.01 2.25
N TYR A 7 -12.18 -3.01 3.57
CA TYR A 7 -11.25 -3.69 4.47
C TYR A 7 -11.28 -5.21 4.30
N LYS A 8 -12.45 -5.83 4.07
CA LYS A 8 -12.54 -7.28 3.82
C LYS A 8 -11.73 -7.67 2.58
N VAL A 9 -11.85 -6.89 1.51
CA VAL A 9 -11.11 -7.05 0.27
C VAL A 9 -9.60 -6.89 0.51
N ILE A 10 -9.18 -5.92 1.30
CA ILE A 10 -7.76 -5.70 1.63
C ILE A 10 -7.19 -6.87 2.46
N GLU A 11 -7.99 -7.48 3.34
CA GLU A 11 -7.57 -8.68 4.09
C GLU A 11 -7.39 -9.93 3.21
N GLU A 12 -7.96 -9.95 2.00
CA GLU A 12 -7.75 -11.04 1.03
C GLU A 12 -6.45 -10.88 0.21
N PHE A 13 -5.72 -9.77 0.40
CA PHE A 13 -4.44 -9.57 -0.31
C PHE A 13 -3.40 -10.55 0.22
N THR A 14 -2.51 -11.00 -0.66
CA THR A 14 -1.37 -11.83 -0.26
C THR A 14 -0.38 -10.96 0.50
N VAL A 15 -0.23 -11.21 1.80
CA VAL A 15 0.77 -10.55 2.64
C VAL A 15 2.15 -11.09 2.27
N LEU A 16 3.07 -10.19 1.93
CA LEU A 16 4.46 -10.53 1.67
C LEU A 16 5.13 -10.93 3.00
N PRO A 17 6.07 -11.90 3.00
CA PRO A 17 6.69 -12.36 4.24
C PRO A 17 7.55 -11.26 4.88
N GLY A 18 7.59 -11.27 6.21
CA GLY A 18 8.35 -10.33 7.03
C GLY A 18 7.65 -9.00 7.28
N SER A 19 8.40 -8.10 7.92
CA SER A 19 8.00 -6.73 8.21
C SER A 19 9.21 -5.81 8.12
N ILE A 20 8.94 -4.53 7.89
CA ILE A 20 9.94 -3.47 8.00
C ILE A 20 9.84 -2.92 9.42
N ASP A 21 10.85 -3.17 10.24
CA ASP A 21 10.91 -2.73 11.64
C ASP A 21 11.81 -1.48 11.81
N SER A 22 12.74 -1.27 10.87
CA SER A 22 13.67 -0.15 10.85
C SER A 22 13.98 0.30 9.41
N LEU A 23 14.51 1.53 9.25
CA LEU A 23 14.96 2.05 7.95
C LEU A 23 16.33 1.52 7.53
N THR A 24 16.48 0.20 7.59
CA THR A 24 17.72 -0.51 7.25
C THR A 24 17.57 -1.27 5.94
N LYS A 25 18.69 -1.55 5.29
CA LYS A 25 18.66 -2.33 4.05
C LYS A 25 18.13 -3.75 4.32
N GLU A 26 18.52 -4.30 5.46
CA GLU A 26 18.24 -5.65 5.92
C GLU A 26 16.74 -5.87 6.07
N ASP A 27 16.02 -4.98 6.76
CA ASP A 27 14.58 -5.13 6.99
C ASP A 27 13.77 -5.00 5.70
N PHE A 28 14.11 -4.04 4.84
CA PHE A 28 13.48 -3.94 3.53
C PHE A 28 13.79 -5.17 2.67
N SER A 29 15.00 -5.71 2.72
CA SER A 29 15.38 -6.87 1.91
C SER A 29 14.56 -8.12 2.23
N LYS A 30 14.18 -8.32 3.50
CA LYS A 30 13.32 -9.45 3.93
C LYS A 30 11.98 -9.46 3.19
N VAL A 31 11.41 -8.29 2.93
CA VAL A 31 10.13 -8.16 2.25
C VAL A 31 10.34 -8.06 0.73
N LEU A 32 11.22 -7.17 0.28
CA LEU A 32 11.39 -6.80 -1.13
C LEU A 32 12.03 -7.89 -1.99
N TYR A 33 12.82 -8.79 -1.41
CA TYR A 33 13.50 -9.87 -2.12
C TYR A 33 12.96 -11.25 -1.78
N SER A 34 11.76 -11.32 -1.18
CA SER A 34 11.03 -12.58 -1.02
C SER A 34 10.57 -13.13 -2.37
N ASP A 35 10.39 -14.46 -2.43
CA ASP A 35 9.87 -15.11 -3.62
C ASP A 35 8.46 -14.61 -3.96
N GLU A 36 7.64 -14.36 -2.94
CA GLU A 36 6.30 -13.79 -3.07
C GLU A 36 6.32 -12.38 -3.68
N ALA A 37 7.29 -11.54 -3.31
CA ALA A 37 7.46 -10.20 -3.89
C ALA A 37 7.85 -10.24 -5.38
N ASN A 38 8.39 -11.36 -5.85
CA ASN A 38 8.80 -11.57 -7.23
C ASN A 38 7.83 -12.46 -8.03
N ALA A 39 6.83 -13.05 -7.38
CA ALA A 39 5.95 -14.05 -7.98
C ALA A 39 4.99 -13.48 -9.04
N ARG A 40 4.52 -12.23 -8.88
CA ARG A 40 3.45 -11.66 -9.71
C ARG A 40 3.80 -10.29 -10.26
N LYS A 41 3.34 -10.01 -11.49
CA LYS A 41 3.36 -8.71 -12.17
C LYS A 41 1.94 -8.19 -12.29
N ASN A 42 1.79 -6.93 -12.69
CA ASN A 42 0.48 -6.26 -12.82
C ASN A 42 -0.31 -6.36 -11.51
N ILE A 43 0.23 -5.73 -10.47
CA ILE A 43 -0.32 -5.81 -9.13
C ILE A 43 -0.68 -4.43 -8.59
N VAL A 44 -1.66 -4.42 -7.71
CA VAL A 44 -1.87 -3.36 -6.71
C VAL A 44 -1.28 -3.82 -5.39
N TYR A 45 -0.84 -2.89 -4.56
CA TYR A 45 -0.21 -3.19 -3.29
C TYR A 45 -0.52 -2.15 -2.23
N VAL A 46 -0.45 -2.57 -0.97
CA VAL A 46 -0.84 -1.76 0.20
C VAL A 46 0.27 -1.84 1.24
N TRP A 47 0.65 -0.70 1.79
CA TRP A 47 1.59 -0.59 2.91
C TRP A 47 0.76 -0.31 4.17
N ARG A 48 0.91 -1.16 5.19
CA ARG A 48 0.14 -1.07 6.44
C ARG A 48 1.06 -0.97 7.63
N THR A 49 0.69 -0.18 8.64
CA THR A 49 1.36 -0.16 9.95
C THR A 49 0.78 -1.24 10.86
N LYS A 50 1.54 -1.62 11.88
CA LYS A 50 1.10 -2.58 12.89
C LYS A 50 -0.12 -2.10 13.68
N THR A 51 -0.17 -0.82 14.02
CA THR A 51 -1.33 -0.20 14.70
C THR A 51 -2.05 0.76 13.79
N LYS A 52 -3.37 0.88 13.99
CA LYS A 52 -4.18 1.89 13.32
C LYS A 52 -3.85 3.28 13.83
N PHE A 53 -4.11 4.27 13.00
CA PHE A 53 -3.94 5.67 13.35
C PHE A 53 -5.15 6.49 12.92
N PRO A 54 -5.44 7.62 13.61
CA PRO A 54 -6.63 8.42 13.33
C PRO A 54 -6.68 8.91 11.89
N ARG A 55 -7.90 8.99 11.36
CA ARG A 55 -8.25 9.66 10.11
C ARG A 55 -9.29 10.71 10.36
N PHE A 56 -9.56 11.54 9.35
CA PHE A 56 -10.66 12.48 9.38
C PHE A 56 -12.00 11.80 9.72
N ASN A 57 -12.22 10.59 9.19
CA ASN A 57 -13.29 9.70 9.65
C ASN A 57 -12.73 8.33 10.06
N GLY A 58 -12.89 7.99 11.34
CA GLY A 58 -12.47 6.70 11.91
C GLY A 58 -10.94 6.54 12.03
N GLU A 59 -10.47 5.30 11.90
CA GLU A 59 -9.05 4.96 12.00
C GLU A 59 -8.64 4.04 10.85
N SER A 60 -7.36 4.07 10.48
CA SER A 60 -6.81 3.27 9.41
C SER A 60 -5.35 2.96 9.68
N ASP A 61 -4.92 1.75 9.35
CA ASP A 61 -3.54 1.29 9.36
C ASP A 61 -2.86 1.41 7.99
N ILE A 62 -3.58 1.83 6.94
CA ILE A 62 -3.03 1.93 5.59
C ILE A 62 -2.27 3.26 5.43
N LEU A 63 -0.97 3.16 5.10
CA LEU A 63 -0.09 4.28 4.79
C LEU A 63 -0.11 4.67 3.31
N TYR A 64 -0.14 3.67 2.44
CA TYR A 64 0.03 3.85 1.00
C TYR A 64 -0.67 2.76 0.21
N ILE A 65 -1.31 3.13 -0.89
CA ILE A 65 -1.83 2.22 -1.92
C ILE A 65 -1.12 2.56 -3.22
N GLY A 66 -0.59 1.56 -3.92
CA GLY A 66 0.14 1.73 -5.16
C GLY A 66 -0.14 0.63 -6.18
N GLN A 67 0.41 0.81 -7.39
CA GLN A 67 0.36 -0.20 -8.45
C GLN A 67 1.69 -0.33 -9.20
N THR A 68 1.87 -1.46 -9.88
CA THR A 68 3.01 -1.66 -10.79
C THR A 68 2.73 -2.70 -11.87
N LYS A 69 3.22 -2.44 -13.10
CA LYS A 69 3.29 -3.44 -14.20
C LYS A 69 4.38 -4.49 -13.98
N ARG A 70 5.35 -4.20 -13.10
CA ARG A 70 6.48 -5.08 -12.75
C ARG A 70 6.14 -5.90 -11.50
N THR A 71 7.05 -6.75 -11.06
CA THR A 71 6.94 -7.38 -9.73
C THR A 71 7.13 -6.34 -8.61
N PHE A 72 6.70 -6.66 -7.40
CA PHE A 72 6.90 -5.77 -6.25
C PHE A 72 8.40 -5.55 -5.99
N SER A 73 9.18 -6.62 -6.07
CA SER A 73 10.64 -6.57 -5.98
C SER A 73 11.26 -5.62 -7.02
N GLN A 74 10.87 -5.76 -8.29
CA GLN A 74 11.37 -4.91 -9.38
C GLN A 74 10.94 -3.45 -9.26
N ARG A 75 9.76 -3.18 -8.70
CA ARG A 75 9.28 -1.81 -8.42
C ARG A 75 10.18 -1.11 -7.42
N TYR A 76 10.67 -1.83 -6.42
CA TYR A 76 11.47 -1.31 -5.31
C TYR A 76 12.95 -1.73 -5.35
N GLN A 77 13.47 -2.18 -6.49
CA GLN A 77 14.86 -2.63 -6.64
C GLN A 77 15.92 -1.60 -6.19
N ASN A 78 15.57 -0.30 -6.22
CA ASN A 78 16.41 0.82 -5.79
C ASN A 78 15.87 1.50 -4.51
N PHE A 79 15.18 0.78 -3.63
CA PHE A 79 14.49 1.37 -2.47
C PHE A 79 15.42 2.23 -1.60
N THR A 80 16.71 1.87 -1.48
CA THR A 80 17.70 2.62 -0.68
C THR A 80 17.81 4.08 -1.14
N LYS A 81 17.72 4.36 -2.43
CA LYS A 81 17.74 5.74 -2.96
C LYS A 81 16.50 6.53 -2.58
N TRP A 82 15.35 5.86 -2.52
CA TRP A 82 14.06 6.50 -2.25
C TRP A 82 13.83 6.68 -0.75
N ILE A 83 14.15 5.68 0.07
CA ILE A 83 13.91 5.71 1.52
C ILE A 83 14.81 6.74 2.22
N ASN A 84 16.04 6.92 1.73
CA ASN A 84 17.01 7.85 2.30
C ASN A 84 16.79 9.32 1.92
N THR A 85 15.79 9.63 1.10
CA THR A 85 15.42 11.04 0.90
C THR A 85 14.92 11.61 2.24
N GLU A 86 15.27 12.86 2.55
CA GLU A 86 14.90 13.49 3.82
C GLU A 86 13.39 13.36 4.13
N ALA A 87 12.55 13.62 3.11
CA ALA A 87 11.11 13.53 3.23
C ALA A 87 10.62 12.10 3.55
N ASN A 88 11.19 11.05 2.92
CA ASN A 88 10.75 9.68 3.20
C ASN A 88 11.32 9.17 4.52
N SER A 89 12.59 9.46 4.82
CA SER A 89 13.20 9.15 6.10
C SER A 89 12.36 9.67 7.27
N LEU A 90 11.88 10.93 7.20
CA LEU A 90 11.02 11.52 8.23
C LEU A 90 9.69 10.77 8.36
N LYS A 91 9.00 10.52 7.25
CA LYS A 91 7.67 9.87 7.24
C LYS A 91 7.73 8.44 7.75
N PHE A 92 8.64 7.63 7.20
CA PHE A 92 8.73 6.22 7.58
C PHE A 92 9.34 6.04 8.97
N SER A 93 10.30 6.86 9.39
CA SER A 93 10.78 6.82 10.78
C SER A 93 9.67 7.17 11.77
N HIS A 94 8.85 8.18 11.46
CA HIS A 94 7.70 8.50 12.28
C HIS A 94 6.70 7.34 12.33
N ALA A 95 6.34 6.77 11.18
CA ALA A 95 5.42 5.65 11.11
C ALA A 95 5.90 4.44 11.92
N LEU A 96 7.17 4.04 11.77
CA LEU A 96 7.78 2.94 12.51
C LEU A 96 7.81 3.21 14.02
N LYS A 97 8.18 4.42 14.42
CA LYS A 97 8.27 4.81 15.84
C LYS A 97 6.91 4.85 16.52
N VAL A 98 5.88 5.36 15.86
CA VAL A 98 4.58 5.67 16.48
C VAL A 98 3.57 4.55 16.26
N TYR A 99 3.56 3.95 15.06
CA TYR A 99 2.55 2.98 14.63
C TYR A 99 3.10 1.56 14.46
N GLY A 100 4.40 1.37 14.70
CA GLY A 100 5.08 0.10 14.64
C GLY A 100 5.43 -0.36 13.23
N SER A 101 5.77 -1.64 13.12
CA SER A 101 6.31 -2.23 11.90
C SER A 101 5.38 -2.10 10.70
N ILE A 102 5.98 -2.07 9.51
CA ILE A 102 5.24 -1.93 8.25
C ILE A 102 5.19 -3.27 7.54
N THR A 103 4.00 -3.71 7.17
CA THR A 103 3.75 -4.88 6.33
C THR A 103 3.29 -4.44 4.95
N ILE A 104 3.52 -5.31 3.96
CA ILE A 104 3.07 -5.09 2.59
C ILE A 104 2.21 -6.27 2.16
N SER A 105 1.10 -5.96 1.51
CA SER A 105 0.28 -6.96 0.83
C SER A 105 0.08 -6.60 -0.64
N VAL A 106 -0.10 -7.61 -1.49
CA VAL A 106 -0.23 -7.49 -2.94
C VAL A 106 -1.46 -8.23 -3.46
N CYS A 107 -2.02 -7.75 -4.57
CA CYS A 107 -3.12 -8.41 -5.27
C CYS A 107 -3.04 -8.15 -6.78
N GLU A 108 -3.58 -9.06 -7.58
CA GLU A 108 -3.76 -8.88 -9.03
C GLU A 108 -4.71 -7.70 -9.29
N PHE A 109 -4.36 -6.85 -10.25
CA PHE A 109 -5.09 -5.59 -10.47
C PHE A 109 -6.47 -5.81 -11.09
N GLU A 110 -6.64 -6.87 -11.88
CA GLU A 110 -7.83 -7.16 -12.69
C GLU A 110 -9.10 -7.30 -11.83
N LYS A 111 -8.95 -7.57 -10.53
CA LYS A 111 -10.05 -7.61 -9.56
C LYS A 111 -10.74 -6.25 -9.34
N PHE A 112 -10.10 -5.14 -9.68
CA PHE A 112 -10.56 -3.79 -9.32
C PHE A 112 -10.69 -2.82 -10.50
N GLY A 113 -10.28 -3.23 -11.71
CA GLY A 113 -10.16 -2.32 -12.85
C GLY A 113 -9.72 -3.05 -14.12
N GLY A 114 -10.05 -2.47 -15.29
CA GLY A 114 -9.55 -2.95 -16.58
C GLY A 114 -8.11 -2.52 -16.85
N THR A 115 -7.60 -1.57 -16.07
CA THR A 115 -6.20 -1.12 -16.09
C THR A 115 -5.67 -0.91 -14.68
N LEU A 116 -4.35 -0.96 -14.50
CA LEU A 116 -3.70 -0.68 -13.20
C LEU A 116 -4.08 0.70 -12.62
N LEU A 117 -4.23 1.71 -13.47
CA LEU A 117 -4.64 3.05 -13.05
C LEU A 117 -6.08 3.06 -12.54
N GLU A 118 -6.97 2.32 -13.21
CA GLU A 118 -8.34 2.15 -12.73
C GLU A 118 -8.39 1.39 -11.41
N SER A 119 -7.60 0.32 -11.26
CA SER A 119 -7.57 -0.50 -10.04
C SER A 119 -7.04 0.26 -8.83
N GLU A 120 -5.89 0.93 -8.96
CA GLU A 120 -5.35 1.82 -7.92
C GLU A 120 -6.36 2.93 -7.59
N GLY A 121 -6.93 3.55 -8.62
CA GLY A 121 -7.92 4.60 -8.45
C GLY A 121 -9.19 4.13 -7.75
N GLN A 122 -9.65 2.91 -8.01
CA GLN A 122 -10.81 2.30 -7.37
C GLN A 122 -10.56 2.06 -5.87
N LEU A 123 -9.40 1.51 -5.52
CA LEU A 123 -9.02 1.27 -4.13
C LEU A 123 -8.85 2.59 -3.36
N LEU A 124 -8.19 3.59 -3.97
CA LEU A 124 -8.07 4.93 -3.40
C LEU A 124 -9.42 5.60 -3.19
N TRP A 125 -10.38 5.40 -4.11
CA TRP A 125 -11.71 5.94 -3.96
C TRP A 125 -12.49 5.25 -2.85
N TRP A 126 -12.43 3.92 -2.74
CA TRP A 126 -13.04 3.20 -1.61
C TRP A 126 -12.44 3.61 -0.26
N TYR A 127 -11.12 3.80 -0.21
CA TYR A 127 -10.46 4.36 0.97
C TYR A 127 -11.02 5.74 1.32
N PHE A 128 -11.08 6.64 0.34
CA PHE A 128 -11.61 8.00 0.51
C PHE A 128 -13.06 7.99 0.99
N GLN A 129 -13.91 7.09 0.48
CA GLN A 129 -15.30 6.98 0.93
C GLN A 129 -15.45 6.50 2.37
N ASN A 130 -14.44 5.83 2.94
CA ASN A 130 -14.41 5.39 4.33
C ASN A 130 -13.78 6.43 5.28
N HIS A 131 -12.82 7.22 4.81
CA HIS A 131 -12.01 8.10 5.67
C HIS A 131 -12.10 9.59 5.36
N TYR A 132 -12.73 9.97 4.24
CA TYR A 132 -12.84 11.33 3.69
C TYR A 132 -11.50 12.01 3.38
N GLU A 133 -10.44 11.22 3.29
CA GLU A 133 -9.11 11.62 2.85
C GLU A 133 -8.40 10.44 2.18
N TYR A 134 -7.27 10.69 1.51
CA TYR A 134 -6.42 9.63 0.96
C TYR A 134 -5.43 9.12 2.00
N PRO A 135 -4.81 7.93 1.81
CA PRO A 135 -3.74 7.50 2.69
C PRO A 135 -2.63 8.55 2.77
N PRO A 136 -1.95 8.70 3.93
CA PRO A 136 -1.05 9.81 4.21
C PRO A 136 0.15 9.94 3.24
N LEU A 137 0.53 8.84 2.58
CA LEU A 137 1.64 8.82 1.62
C LEU A 137 1.18 8.86 0.16
N ASN A 138 -0.13 8.93 -0.11
CA ASN A 138 -0.71 9.11 -1.45
C ASN A 138 -0.93 10.59 -1.74
N TYR A 139 0.06 11.25 -2.36
CA TYR A 139 -0.01 12.68 -2.70
C TYR A 139 -0.88 12.99 -3.92
N THR A 140 -0.99 12.04 -4.84
CA THR A 140 -1.79 12.21 -6.07
C THR A 140 -3.22 11.76 -5.81
N LYS A 141 -4.17 12.68 -5.97
CA LYS A 141 -5.60 12.35 -5.90
C LYS A 141 -6.01 11.55 -7.13
N THR A 142 -6.84 10.53 -6.95
CA THR A 142 -7.38 9.77 -8.08
C THR A 142 -8.49 10.56 -8.80
N ASN A 143 -8.52 10.45 -10.13
CA ASN A 143 -9.63 10.90 -10.97
C ASN A 143 -10.69 9.81 -11.17
N VAL A 144 -10.41 8.57 -10.76
CA VAL A 144 -11.34 7.43 -10.81
C VAL A 144 -12.25 7.51 -9.59
N ARG A 145 -13.56 7.67 -9.80
CA ARG A 145 -14.56 7.83 -8.73
C ARG A 145 -15.82 7.02 -9.03
N LYS A 146 -15.73 5.70 -8.96
CA LYS A 146 -16.84 4.76 -9.22
C LYS A 146 -17.32 4.13 -7.91
N ALA A 147 -18.64 4.05 -7.69
CA ALA A 147 -19.20 3.55 -6.42
C ALA A 147 -18.97 2.04 -6.20
N ALA A 148 -18.86 1.26 -7.27
CA ALA A 148 -18.60 -0.17 -7.25
C ALA A 148 -17.83 -0.58 -8.51
N TYR A 149 -17.09 -1.68 -8.42
CA TYR A 149 -16.52 -2.38 -9.57
C TYR A 149 -17.26 -3.73 -9.71
N PRO A 150 -17.69 -4.10 -10.94
CA PRO A 150 -18.45 -5.33 -11.20
C PRO A 150 -17.71 -6.58 -10.75
#